data_AF-A0A0G0QZT5-F1
#
_entry.id   AF-A0A0G0QZT5-F1
#
_cell.length_a   1.000
_cell.length_b   1.000
_cell.length_c   1.000
_cell.angle_alpha   90.00
_cell.angle_beta   90.00
_cell.angle_gamma   90.00
#
_symmetry.space_group_name_H-M   'P 1'
#
loop_
_entity.id
_entity.type
_entity.pdbx_description
1 polymer ?
#
loop_
_entity_poly.entity_id
_entity_poly.type
_entity_poly.pdbx_seq_one_letter_code
_entity_poly.pdbx_strand_id
1 'polypeptide(L)'
;MFAELENSKKTERLTKIFEDLKAKGFKEGEDFSFNPFLARGLNYYTSTIFELKLDSTPGGLSIGGGGRYDNLIGMFAGRNIPAVGFSFGIDRIIDLI
;
A
#
# COMPACT_ATOMS: atom_id res chain seq x y z
N MET A 1 19.12 -12.54 3.05
CA MET A 1 17.74 -12.17 3.41
C MET A 1 17.52 -10.65 3.44
N PHE A 2 18.00 -9.88 4.44
CA PHE A 2 17.74 -8.42 4.48
C PHE A 2 18.46 -7.61 3.38
N ALA A 3 19.72 -7.92 3.10
CA ALA A 3 20.49 -7.27 2.02
C ALA A 3 19.93 -7.53 0.60
N GLU A 4 19.20 -8.63 0.41
CA GLU A 4 18.54 -8.93 -0.87
C GLU A 4 17.28 -8.09 -1.06
N LEU A 5 16.58 -7.76 0.03
CA LEU A 5 15.39 -6.90 0.00
C LEU A 5 15.74 -5.45 -0.31
N GLU A 6 16.89 -4.95 0.15
CA GLU A 6 17.36 -3.58 -0.18
C GLU A 6 17.54 -3.37 -1.69
N ASN A 7 17.90 -4.44 -2.40
CA ASN A 7 18.08 -4.43 -3.86
C ASN A 7 16.81 -4.85 -4.62
N SER A 8 15.69 -5.03 -3.92
CA SER A 8 14.42 -5.40 -4.54
C SER A 8 13.96 -4.33 -5.51
N LYS A 9 13.47 -4.76 -6.66
CA LYS A 9 12.98 -3.88 -7.71
C LYS A 9 11.46 -3.84 -7.69
N LYS A 10 10.91 -2.68 -8.07
CA LYS A 10 9.49 -2.53 -8.36
C LYS A 10 9.09 -3.55 -9.44
N THR A 11 7.96 -4.22 -9.26
CA THR A 11 7.36 -5.03 -10.31
C THR A 11 6.89 -4.12 -11.45
N GLU A 12 6.68 -4.68 -12.64
CA GLU A 12 6.15 -3.90 -13.79
C GLU A 12 4.85 -3.16 -13.45
N ARG A 13 3.97 -3.80 -12.67
CA ARG A 13 2.73 -3.19 -12.18
C ARG A 13 3.01 -1.99 -11.28
N LEU A 14 3.93 -2.12 -10.32
CA LEU A 14 4.29 -1.01 -9.43
C LEU A 14 4.93 0.13 -10.21
N THR A 15 5.77 -0.16 -11.20
CA THR A 15 6.34 0.86 -12.09
C THR A 15 5.25 1.65 -12.80
N LYS A 16 4.25 0.97 -13.40
CA LYS A 16 3.10 1.61 -14.04
C LYS A 16 2.29 2.48 -13.06
N ILE A 17 2.02 1.97 -11.85
CA ILE A 17 1.33 2.76 -10.81
C ILE A 17 2.13 4.01 -10.45
N PHE A 18 3.46 3.91 -10.33
CA PHE A 18 4.33 5.04 -10.02
C PHE A 18 4.32 6.09 -11.14
N GLU A 19 4.30 5.65 -12.40
CA GLU A 19 4.17 6.53 -13.57
C GLU A 19 2.81 7.25 -13.57
N ASP A 20 1.71 6.53 -13.32
CA ASP A 20 0.37 7.10 -13.22
C ASP A 20 0.25 8.14 -12.10
N LEU A 21 0.89 7.89 -10.95
CA LEU A 21 0.93 8.85 -9.83
C LEU A 21 1.70 10.12 -10.21
N LYS A 22 2.87 9.99 -10.84
CA LYS A 22 3.63 11.15 -11.35
C LYS A 22 2.86 11.94 -12.39
N ALA A 23 2.18 11.26 -13.30
CA ALA A 23 1.33 11.90 -14.32
C ALA A 23 0.17 12.69 -13.71
N LYS A 24 -0.28 12.32 -12.50
CA LYS A 24 -1.31 13.03 -11.72
C LYS A 24 -0.74 14.16 -10.84
N GLY A 25 0.58 14.39 -10.87
CA GLY A 25 1.25 15.46 -10.13
C GLY A 25 1.77 15.07 -8.75
N PHE A 26 1.65 13.79 -8.34
CA PHE A 26 2.26 13.33 -7.11
C PHE A 26 3.78 13.15 -7.27
N LYS A 27 4.53 13.41 -6.22
CA LYS A 27 5.99 13.39 -6.21
C LYS A 27 6.52 12.14 -5.51
N GLU A 28 7.31 11.36 -6.24
CA GLU A 28 8.03 10.22 -5.66
C GLU A 28 9.09 10.73 -4.67
N GLY A 29 9.08 10.20 -3.44
CA GLY A 29 9.94 10.63 -2.33
C GLY A 29 9.29 11.61 -1.36
N GLU A 30 8.19 12.27 -1.75
CA GLU A 30 7.38 13.14 -0.88
C GLU A 30 6.00 12.49 -0.62
N ASP A 31 5.20 12.30 -1.67
CA ASP A 31 3.83 11.81 -1.56
C ASP A 31 3.73 10.28 -1.52
N PHE A 32 4.70 9.60 -2.16
CA PHE A 32 4.77 8.14 -2.19
C PHE A 32 6.21 7.68 -2.40
N SER A 33 6.54 6.51 -1.86
CA SER A 33 7.87 5.90 -2.02
C SER A 33 7.76 4.38 -2.09
N PHE A 34 8.75 3.73 -2.69
CA PHE A 34 8.84 2.27 -2.69
C PHE A 34 9.60 1.81 -1.45
N ASN A 35 8.96 0.95 -0.65
CA ASN A 35 9.57 0.32 0.49
C ASN A 35 9.51 -1.21 0.35
N PRO A 36 10.64 -1.90 0.08
CA PRO A 36 10.67 -3.35 -0.07
C PRO A 36 10.47 -4.10 1.26
N PHE A 37 10.55 -3.41 2.40
CA PHE A 37 10.31 -3.97 3.73
C PHE A 37 8.85 -3.84 4.18
N LEU A 38 8.01 -3.15 3.40
CA LEU A 38 6.59 -3.04 3.73
C LEU A 38 5.95 -4.43 3.60
N ALA A 39 5.54 -4.97 4.74
CA ALA A 39 4.70 -6.15 4.83
C ALA A 39 3.43 -5.78 5.61
N ARG A 40 2.28 -6.27 5.14
CA ARG A 40 1.00 -6.12 5.84
C ARG A 40 0.63 -7.45 6.49
N GLY A 41 0.07 -7.41 7.69
CA GLY A 41 -0.22 -8.61 8.49
C GLY A 41 -1.33 -9.53 8.00
N LEU A 42 -1.83 -9.35 6.76
CA LEU A 42 -2.97 -10.07 6.23
C LEU A 42 -2.59 -10.76 4.92
N ASN A 43 -2.65 -12.10 4.91
CA ASN A 43 -2.23 -12.93 3.78
C ASN A 43 -3.22 -12.92 2.59
N TYR A 44 -4.24 -12.06 2.62
CA TYR A 44 -5.21 -11.95 1.52
C TYR A 44 -4.75 -11.02 0.40
N TYR A 45 -3.69 -10.22 0.61
CA TYR A 45 -3.17 -9.35 -0.44
C TYR A 45 -2.44 -10.17 -1.49
N THR A 46 -2.80 -9.97 -2.76
CA THR A 46 -2.29 -10.75 -3.90
C THR A 46 -1.26 -9.98 -4.72
N SER A 47 -1.11 -8.68 -4.48
CA SER A 47 -0.22 -7.81 -5.26
C SER A 47 0.11 -6.52 -4.48
N THR A 48 0.16 -5.37 -5.16
CA THR A 48 0.44 -4.04 -4.59
C THR A 48 -0.25 -3.82 -3.25
N ILE A 49 0.55 -3.45 -2.26
CA ILE A 49 0.12 -2.97 -0.95
C ILE A 49 0.71 -1.58 -0.72
N PHE A 50 0.05 -0.80 0.13
CA PHE A 50 0.54 0.50 0.55
C PHE A 50 0.10 0.82 1.98
N GLU A 51 0.84 1.74 2.57
CA GLU A 51 0.61 2.26 3.91
C GLU A 51 0.69 3.78 3.86
N LEU A 52 -0.24 4.46 4.53
CA LEU A 52 -0.30 5.90 4.63
C LEU A 52 0.26 6.31 5.98
N LYS A 53 1.28 7.15 5.95
CA LYS A 53 1.95 7.70 7.13
C LYS A 53 1.94 9.21 7.05
N LEU A 54 1.92 9.85 8.20
CA LEU A 54 2.12 11.28 8.33
C LEU A 54 3.42 11.51 9.09
N ASP A 55 4.21 12.47 8.61
CA ASP A 55 5.48 12.86 9.24
C ASP A 55 5.29 13.36 10.67
N SER A 56 4.11 13.92 10.97
CA SER A 56 3.73 14.42 12.30
C SER A 56 3.41 13.32 13.32
N THR A 57 3.28 12.05 12.90
CA THR A 57 2.91 10.98 13.82
C THR A 57 4.13 10.47 14.61
N PRO A 58 4.03 10.31 15.94
CA PRO A 58 5.11 9.74 16.74
C PRO A 58 5.52 8.36 16.21
N GLY A 59 6.79 8.21 15.82
CA GLY A 59 7.30 6.94 15.30
C GLY A 59 6.81 6.55 13.90
N GLY A 60 6.18 7.46 13.14
CA GLY A 60 5.70 7.17 11.78
C GLY A 60 4.56 6.16 11.78
N LEU A 61 3.64 6.29 12.74
CA LEU A 61 2.45 5.46 12.85
C LEU A 61 1.59 5.56 11.59
N SER A 62 1.18 4.41 11.09
CA SER A 62 0.25 4.32 9.97
C SER A 62 -1.12 4.88 10.34
N ILE A 63 -1.69 5.74 9.50
CA ILE A 63 -3.06 6.25 9.64
C ILE A 63 -4.05 5.52 8.73
N GLY A 64 -3.54 4.71 7.82
CA GLY A 64 -4.34 3.99 6.85
C GLY A 64 -3.48 3.12 5.95
N GLY A 65 -4.14 2.33 5.11
CA GLY A 65 -3.45 1.48 4.17
C GLY A 65 -4.41 0.67 3.32
N GLY A 66 -3.84 -0.06 2.38
CA GLY A 66 -4.63 -0.75 1.39
C GLY A 66 -3.79 -1.65 0.50
N GLY A 67 -4.46 -2.17 -0.52
CA GLY A 67 -3.82 -3.03 -1.50
C GLY A 67 -4.80 -3.85 -2.30
N ARG A 68 -4.27 -4.66 -3.20
CA ARG A 68 -5.01 -5.54 -4.10
C ARG A 68 -5.20 -6.94 -3.50
N TYR A 69 -6.41 -7.47 -3.53
CA TYR A 69 -6.83 -8.70 -2.87
C TYR A 69 -7.78 -9.53 -3.75
N ASP A 70 -7.27 -10.05 -4.87
CA ASP A 70 -8.13 -10.63 -5.92
C ASP A 70 -8.92 -11.86 -5.51
N ASN A 71 -8.39 -12.63 -4.55
CA ASN A 71 -8.97 -13.91 -4.17
C ASN A 71 -10.04 -13.75 -3.09
N LEU A 72 -10.04 -12.64 -2.34
CA LEU A 72 -10.83 -12.51 -1.11
C LEU A 72 -12.34 -12.55 -1.38
N ILE A 73 -12.82 -11.76 -2.33
CA ILE A 73 -14.25 -11.73 -2.66
C ILE A 73 -14.66 -13.05 -3.33
N GLY A 74 -13.79 -13.60 -4.18
CA GLY A 74 -14.06 -14.84 -4.90
C GLY A 74 -14.24 -16.06 -4.01
N MET A 75 -13.60 -16.09 -2.83
CA MET A 75 -13.81 -17.13 -1.81
C MET A 75 -15.26 -17.25 -1.36
N PHE A 76 -16.02 -16.14 -1.38
CA PHE A 76 -17.43 -16.12 -0.96
C PHE A 76 -18.40 -16.11 -2.13
N ALA A 77 -18.02 -15.49 -3.25
CA ALA A 77 -18.90 -15.31 -4.40
C ALA A 77 -18.92 -16.48 -5.39
N GLY A 78 -18.03 -17.47 -5.24
CA GLY A 78 -17.93 -18.62 -6.14
C GLY A 78 -17.45 -18.29 -7.56
N ARG A 79 -16.88 -17.10 -7.78
CA ARG A 79 -16.28 -16.65 -9.05
C ARG A 79 -15.12 -15.71 -8.79
N ASN A 80 -14.18 -15.59 -9.73
CA ASN A 80 -13.06 -14.66 -9.60
C ASN A 80 -13.56 -13.20 -9.64
N ILE A 81 -13.31 -12.44 -8.58
CA ILE A 81 -13.64 -11.01 -8.47
C ILE A 81 -12.41 -10.26 -7.96
N PRO A 82 -11.54 -9.78 -8.89
CA PRO A 82 -10.39 -8.96 -8.55
C PRO A 82 -10.81 -7.68 -7.84
N ALA A 83 -10.10 -7.30 -6.78
CA ALA A 83 -10.46 -6.14 -5.97
C ALA A 83 -9.24 -5.41 -5.42
N VAL A 84 -9.40 -4.11 -5.23
CA VAL A 84 -8.45 -3.22 -4.57
C VAL A 84 -9.24 -2.28 -3.67
N GLY A 85 -8.66 -1.90 -2.54
CA GLY A 85 -9.30 -1.02 -1.59
C GLY A 85 -8.32 -0.49 -0.57
N PHE A 86 -8.83 0.41 0.26
CA PHE A 86 -8.10 1.05 1.35
C PHE A 86 -9.02 1.24 2.54
N SER A 87 -8.41 1.49 3.69
CA SER A 87 -9.09 1.86 4.91
C SER A 87 -8.26 2.87 5.69
N PHE A 88 -8.94 3.67 6.50
CA PHE A 88 -8.37 4.67 7.38
C PHE A 88 -8.78 4.36 8.83
N GLY A 89 -7.86 4.57 9.77
CA GLY A 89 -8.19 4.58 11.19
C GLY A 89 -8.78 5.94 11.56
N ILE A 90 -10.11 6.06 11.60
CA ILE A 90 -10.78 7.32 11.92
C ILE A 90 -10.33 7.86 13.27
N ASP A 91 -10.23 7.00 14.29
CA ASP A 91 -9.76 7.39 15.62
C ASP A 91 -8.38 8.07 15.57
N ARG A 92 -7.47 7.54 14.72
CA ARG A 92 -6.14 8.11 14.53
C ARG A 92 -6.15 9.45 13.81
N ILE A 93 -7.10 9.65 12.89
CA ILE A 93 -7.22 10.90 12.15
C ILE A 93 -7.81 11.98 13.06
N ILE A 94 -8.77 11.63 13.92
CA ILE A 94 -9.38 12.56 14.87
C ILE A 94 -8.32 13.15 15.81
N ASP A 95 -7.39 12.33 16.30
CA ASP A 95 -6.30 12.80 17.18
C ASP A 95 -5.31 13.77 16.51
N LEU A 96 -5.40 13.94 15.19
CA LEU A 96 -4.50 14.79 14.39
C LEU A 96 -5.14 16.09 13.91
N ILE A 97 -6.43 16.31 14.19
CA ILE A 97 -7.19 17.52 13.85
C ILE A 97 -7.38 18.36 15.11
#